data_AF-A0A959S2X0-F1
#
_entry.id   AF-A0A959S2X0-F1
#
_cell.length_a   1.000
_cell.length_b   1.000
_cell.length_c   1.000
_cell.angle_alpha   90.00
_cell.angle_beta   90.00
_cell.angle_gamma   90.00
#
_symmetry.space_group_name_H-M   'P 1'
#
loop_
_entity.id
_entity.type
_entity.pdbx_description
1 polymer ?
#
loop_
_entity_poly.entity_id
_entity_poly.type
_entity_poly.pdbx_seq_one_letter_code
_entity_poly.pdbx_strand_id
1 'polypeptide(L)'
;QNGGLSEEESLELMENYLLKVTIPVEIYSFLPDSTDDIFPSLKLAFLNQDKSELKKVIGISTKQIEIILASIKSNSISNMIGLQKLRGVGEKAIEKCYKYATSENVNKIQTHLFNND
;
A
#
# COMPACT_ATOMS: atom_id res chain seq x y z
N GLN A 1 -0.20 -15.01 17.22
CA GLN A 1 -0.59 -13.85 18.04
C GLN A 1 0.48 -12.79 17.84
N ASN A 2 0.12 -11.61 17.35
CA ASN A 2 1.05 -10.50 17.11
C ASN A 2 0.95 -9.51 18.27
N GLY A 3 1.55 -9.82 19.43
CA GLY A 3 1.79 -8.81 20.47
C GLY A 3 0.81 -8.70 21.65
N GLY A 4 -0.23 -9.53 21.74
CA GLY A 4 -0.96 -9.83 23.00
C GLY A 4 -1.74 -8.71 23.70
N LEU A 5 -1.52 -7.44 23.36
CA LEU A 5 -2.16 -6.27 23.94
C LEU A 5 -3.30 -5.78 23.04
N SER A 6 -4.37 -5.27 23.66
CA SER A 6 -5.41 -4.50 22.99
C SER A 6 -4.87 -3.13 22.55
N GLU A 7 -5.63 -2.43 21.69
CA GLU A 7 -5.29 -1.07 21.30
C GLU A 7 -5.28 -0.13 22.52
N GLU A 8 -6.26 -0.29 23.42
CA GLU A 8 -6.34 0.46 24.66
C GLU A 8 -5.14 0.19 25.59
N GLU A 9 -4.77 -1.08 25.79
CA GLU A 9 -3.62 -1.46 26.62
C GLU A 9 -2.30 -0.90 26.06
N SER A 10 -2.16 -0.88 24.73
CA SER A 10 -1.01 -0.29 24.05
C SER A 10 -0.98 1.23 24.21
N LEU A 11 -2.12 1.91 24.05
CA LEU A 11 -2.24 3.35 24.22
C LEU A 11 -1.91 3.78 25.65
N GLU A 12 -2.51 3.12 26.64
CA GLU A 12 -2.26 3.39 28.05
C GLU A 12 -0.77 3.24 28.39
N LEU A 13 -0.12 2.20 27.86
CA LEU A 13 1.31 1.99 28.03
C LEU A 13 2.12 3.13 27.40
N MET A 14 1.80 3.54 26.17
CA MET A 14 2.48 4.64 25.49
C MET A 14 2.33 5.96 26.26
N GLU A 15 1.12 6.30 26.70
CA GLU A 15 0.85 7.51 27.49
C GLU A 15 1.62 7.52 28.82
N ASN A 16 1.64 6.39 29.52
CA ASN A 16 2.33 6.24 30.81
C ASN A 16 3.84 6.55 30.75
N TYR A 17 4.49 6.33 29.61
CA TYR A 17 5.91 6.64 29.43
C TYR A 17 6.14 7.97 28.71
N LEU A 18 5.38 8.25 27.65
CA LEU A 18 5.62 9.40 26.77
C LEU A 18 5.09 10.72 27.33
N LEU A 19 4.10 10.73 28.23
CA LEU A 19 3.67 11.98 28.87
C LEU A 19 4.68 12.55 29.87
N LYS A 20 5.73 11.79 30.21
CA LYS A 20 6.79 12.19 31.13
C LYS A 20 7.96 12.90 30.44
N VAL A 21 8.02 12.90 29.10
CA VAL A 21 9.08 13.61 28.37
C VAL A 21 8.70 15.07 28.12
N THR A 22 9.70 15.93 28.05
CA THR A 22 9.56 17.39 27.92
C THR A 22 9.28 17.88 26.50
N ILE A 23 9.28 16.99 25.51
CA ILE A 23 8.97 17.33 24.12
C ILE A 23 7.48 17.10 23.85
N PRO A 24 6.85 17.86 22.92
CA PRO A 24 5.52 17.55 22.45
C PRO A 24 5.45 16.12 21.87
N VAL A 25 4.39 15.39 22.22
CA VAL A 25 4.13 14.03 21.76
C VAL A 25 2.77 13.98 21.09
N GLU A 26 2.70 13.32 19.93
CA GLU A 26 1.47 13.00 19.23
C GLU A 26 1.41 11.47 19.05
N ILE A 27 0.30 10.86 19.48
CA ILE A 27 0.06 9.43 19.32
C ILE A 27 -1.02 9.26 18.24
N TYR A 28 -0.68 8.55 17.17
CA TYR A 28 -1.58 8.31 16.04
C TYR A 28 -2.22 6.92 16.14
N SER A 29 -3.55 6.86 16.01
CA SER A 29 -4.28 5.59 15.91
C SER A 29 -4.18 5.00 14.51
N PHE A 30 -4.06 3.67 14.42
CA PHE A 30 -4.03 2.97 13.15
C PHE A 30 -5.43 2.92 12.52
N LEU A 31 -5.55 3.42 11.28
CA LEU A 31 -6.77 3.33 10.49
C LEU A 31 -6.58 2.33 9.34
N PRO A 32 -7.17 1.12 9.39
CA PRO A 32 -6.94 0.08 8.37
C PRO A 32 -7.30 0.48 6.94
N ASP A 33 -8.24 1.41 6.80
CA ASP A 33 -8.80 1.85 5.52
C ASP A 33 -8.23 3.20 5.04
N SER A 34 -7.29 3.79 5.78
CA SER A 34 -6.62 5.01 5.35
C SER A 34 -5.87 4.76 4.04
N THR A 35 -5.99 5.67 3.09
CA THR A 35 -5.14 5.67 1.89
C THR A 35 -3.68 5.88 2.31
N ASP A 36 -2.75 5.14 1.69
CA ASP A 36 -1.32 5.43 1.80
C ASP A 36 -0.79 6.08 0.52
N ASP A 37 0.41 6.64 0.58
CA ASP A 37 1.01 7.38 -0.54
C ASP A 37 1.55 6.47 -1.66
N ILE A 38 1.65 5.16 -1.40
CA ILE A 38 2.29 4.18 -2.30
C ILE A 38 1.27 3.55 -3.24
N PHE A 39 0.09 3.23 -2.72
CA PHE A 39 -0.98 2.56 -3.45
C PHE A 39 -1.50 3.34 -4.66
N PRO A 40 -1.67 4.69 -4.65
CA PRO A 40 -2.11 5.44 -5.81
C PRO A 40 -1.23 5.23 -7.05
N SER A 41 0.09 5.20 -6.84
CA SER A 41 1.11 4.93 -7.85
C SER A 41 0.95 3.53 -8.46
N LEU A 42 0.75 2.51 -7.63
CA LEU A 42 0.46 1.15 -8.08
C LEU A 42 -0.87 1.08 -8.84
N LYS A 43 -1.92 1.70 -8.32
CA LYS A 43 -3.26 1.72 -8.90
C LYS A 43 -3.24 2.30 -10.30
N LEU A 44 -2.54 3.42 -10.50
CA LEU A 44 -2.39 4.06 -11.81
C LEU A 44 -1.74 3.13 -12.83
N ALA A 45 -0.66 2.44 -12.47
CA ALA A 45 -0.01 1.49 -13.36
C ALA A 45 -0.95 0.37 -13.79
N PHE A 46 -1.69 -0.22 -12.85
CA PHE A 46 -2.65 -1.29 -13.14
C PHE A 46 -3.82 -0.84 -14.01
N LEU A 47 -4.23 0.42 -13.92
CA LEU A 47 -5.33 0.96 -14.73
C LEU A 47 -4.88 1.37 -16.15
N ASN A 48 -3.61 1.75 -16.31
CA ASN A 48 -3.10 2.35 -17.55
C ASN A 48 -2.23 1.43 -18.39
N GLN A 49 -1.74 0.31 -17.85
CA GLN A 49 -0.88 -0.64 -18.58
C GLN A 49 -1.64 -1.93 -18.90
N ASP A 50 -1.27 -2.57 -20.01
CA ASP A 50 -1.81 -3.87 -20.35
C ASP A 50 -1.24 -4.99 -19.44
N LYS A 51 -1.95 -6.12 -19.40
CA LYS A 51 -1.56 -7.26 -18.53
C LYS A 51 -0.19 -7.83 -18.88
N SER A 52 0.22 -7.79 -20.15
CA SER A 52 1.52 -8.29 -20.59
C SER A 52 2.67 -7.42 -20.08
N GLU A 53 2.50 -6.10 -20.13
CA GLU A 53 3.48 -5.15 -19.64
C GLU A 53 3.57 -5.21 -18.11
N LEU A 54 2.43 -5.22 -17.41
CA LEU A 54 2.40 -5.42 -15.95
C LEU A 54 3.13 -6.70 -15.52
N LYS A 55 2.93 -7.79 -16.26
CA LYS A 55 3.62 -9.06 -16.02
C LYS A 55 5.12 -8.93 -16.19
N LYS A 56 5.57 -8.18 -17.20
CA LYS A 56 6.98 -7.97 -17.51
C LYS A 56 7.66 -7.03 -16.50
N VAL A 57 7.03 -5.90 -16.17
CA VAL A 57 7.62 -4.86 -15.32
C VAL A 57 7.54 -5.18 -13.83
N ILE A 58 6.44 -5.79 -13.36
CA ILE A 58 6.26 -6.15 -11.94
C ILE A 58 6.74 -7.59 -11.69
N GLY A 59 6.71 -8.46 -12.70
CA GLY A 59 7.17 -9.84 -12.57
C GLY A 59 6.22 -10.73 -11.77
N ILE A 60 4.91 -10.51 -11.89
CA ILE A 60 3.84 -11.29 -11.24
C ILE A 60 2.99 -12.03 -12.28
N SER A 61 2.30 -13.09 -11.87
CA SER A 61 1.49 -13.91 -12.78
C SER A 61 0.24 -13.17 -13.27
N THR A 62 -0.26 -13.55 -14.46
CA THR A 62 -1.50 -13.00 -15.02
C THR A 62 -2.69 -13.14 -14.06
N LYS A 63 -2.79 -14.27 -13.35
CA LYS A 63 -3.84 -14.49 -12.34
C LYS A 63 -3.75 -13.49 -11.19
N GLN A 64 -2.54 -13.21 -10.70
CA GLN A 64 -2.33 -12.20 -9.65
C GLN A 64 -2.70 -10.80 -10.17
N ILE A 65 -2.32 -10.49 -11.41
CA ILE A 65 -2.69 -9.21 -12.05
C ILE A 65 -4.20 -9.04 -12.09
N GLU A 66 -4.93 -10.09 -12.48
CA GLU A 66 -6.40 -10.06 -12.55
C GLU A 66 -7.05 -9.87 -11.18
N ILE A 67 -6.56 -10.55 -10.14
CA ILE A 67 -7.06 -10.41 -8.77
C ILE A 67 -6.87 -8.96 -8.28
N ILE A 68 -5.67 -8.41 -8.47
CA ILE A 68 -5.35 -7.04 -8.05
C ILE A 68 -6.20 -6.02 -8.83
N LEU A 69 -6.27 -6.18 -10.16
CA LEU A 69 -7.05 -5.28 -11.02
C LEU A 69 -8.54 -5.30 -10.68
N ALA A 70 -9.11 -6.48 -10.43
CA ALA A 70 -10.50 -6.62 -9.99
C ALA A 70 -10.72 -5.89 -8.66
N SER A 71 -9.82 -6.08 -7.69
CA SER A 71 -9.90 -5.45 -6.36
C SER A 71 -9.77 -3.91 -6.43
N ILE A 72 -8.93 -3.41 -7.33
CA ILE A 72 -8.82 -1.97 -7.63
C ILE A 72 -10.13 -1.44 -8.21
N LYS A 73 -10.70 -2.12 -9.21
CA LYS A 73 -11.91 -1.68 -9.91
C LYS A 73 -13.17 -1.74 -9.03
N SER A 74 -13.24 -2.68 -8.10
CA SER A 74 -14.32 -2.76 -7.11
C SER A 74 -14.12 -1.82 -5.91
N ASN A 75 -13.01 -1.06 -5.86
CA ASN A 75 -12.60 -0.26 -4.70
C ASN A 75 -12.57 -1.06 -3.39
N SER A 76 -12.26 -2.37 -3.44
CA SER A 76 -12.15 -3.20 -2.23
C SER A 76 -10.81 -3.06 -1.52
N ILE A 77 -9.87 -2.31 -2.12
CA ILE A 77 -8.58 -1.94 -1.53
C ILE A 77 -8.28 -0.48 -1.86
N SER A 78 -7.68 0.23 -0.90
CA SER A 78 -7.30 1.64 -1.00
C SER A 78 -5.84 1.91 -0.58
N ASN A 79 -5.13 0.89 -0.09
CA ASN A 79 -3.78 0.97 0.45
C ASN A 79 -3.03 -0.36 0.27
N MET A 80 -1.72 -0.36 0.55
CA MET A 80 -0.83 -1.50 0.44
C MET A 80 -1.09 -2.57 1.51
N ILE A 81 -1.73 -2.23 2.63
CA ILE A 81 -2.18 -3.20 3.65
C ILE A 81 -3.38 -4.00 3.11
N GLY A 82 -4.31 -3.36 2.40
CA GLY A 82 -5.40 -4.00 1.70
C GLY A 82 -4.90 -4.96 0.62
N LEU A 83 -3.86 -4.56 -0.12
CA LEU A 83 -3.17 -5.43 -1.07
C LEU A 83 -2.62 -6.71 -0.39
N GLN A 84 -2.03 -6.57 0.80
CA GLN A 84 -1.50 -7.71 1.57
C GLN A 84 -2.56 -8.73 1.99
N LYS A 85 -3.81 -8.28 2.18
CA LYS A 85 -4.93 -9.13 2.59
C LYS A 85 -5.58 -9.88 1.42
N LEU A 86 -5.18 -9.62 0.17
CA LEU A 86 -5.78 -10.26 -1.00
C LEU A 86 -5.48 -11.76 -1.06
N ARG A 87 -6.55 -12.56 -1.07
CA ARG A 87 -6.42 -14.00 -1.31
C ARG A 87 -5.91 -14.27 -2.73
N GLY A 88 -4.86 -15.09 -2.83
CA GLY A 88 -4.26 -15.46 -4.12
C GLY A 88 -3.14 -14.53 -4.59
N VAL A 89 -2.81 -13.49 -3.81
CA VAL A 89 -1.61 -12.67 -4.00
C VAL A 89 -0.66 -12.97 -2.84
N GLY A 90 0.41 -13.72 -3.11
CA GLY A 90 1.37 -14.11 -2.07
C GLY A 90 2.35 -13.00 -1.72
N GLU A 91 3.02 -13.15 -0.59
CA GLU A 91 3.98 -12.18 -0.03
C GLU A 91 5.04 -11.71 -1.04
N LYS A 92 5.67 -12.63 -1.78
CA LYS A 92 6.65 -12.27 -2.84
C LYS A 92 6.05 -11.43 -3.97
N ALA A 93 4.77 -11.61 -4.28
CA ALA A 93 4.09 -10.80 -5.30
C ALA A 93 3.78 -9.39 -4.75
N ILE A 94 3.41 -9.30 -3.47
CA ILE A 94 3.21 -8.03 -2.77
C ILE A 94 4.52 -7.26 -2.71
N GLU A 95 5.63 -7.91 -2.34
CA GLU A 95 6.96 -7.30 -2.29
C GLU A 95 7.35 -6.71 -3.64
N LYS A 96 7.08 -7.43 -4.74
CA LYS A 96 7.30 -6.93 -6.11
C LYS A 96 6.43 -5.72 -6.44
N CYS A 97 5.15 -5.74 -6.05
CA CYS A 97 4.25 -4.60 -6.23
C CYS A 97 4.75 -3.38 -5.45
N TYR A 98 5.22 -3.58 -4.21
CA TYR A 98 5.80 -2.52 -3.39
C TYR A 98 7.04 -1.93 -4.04
N LYS A 99 8.02 -2.77 -4.41
CA LYS A 99 9.24 -2.33 -5.11
C LYS A 99 8.93 -1.58 -6.39
N TYR A 100 7.93 -2.03 -7.14
CA TYR A 100 7.48 -1.34 -8.34
C TYR A 100 6.90 0.04 -8.00
N ALA A 101 5.93 0.11 -7.10
CA ALA A 101 5.25 1.33 -6.69
C ALA A 101 6.19 2.42 -6.13
N THR A 102 7.26 2.00 -5.46
CA THR A 102 8.28 2.90 -4.90
C THR A 102 9.47 3.13 -5.84
N SER A 103 9.48 2.57 -7.06
CA SER A 103 10.57 2.76 -8.02
C SER A 103 10.41 4.05 -8.82
N GLU A 104 11.53 4.62 -9.28
CA GLU A 104 11.53 5.81 -10.14
C GLU A 104 10.73 5.64 -11.45
N ASN A 105 10.50 4.40 -11.88
CA ASN A 105 9.69 4.10 -13.06
C ASN A 105 8.23 4.53 -12.91
N VAL A 106 7.70 4.59 -11.68
CA VAL A 106 6.32 5.03 -11.42
C VAL A 106 6.22 6.56 -11.31
N ASN A 107 7.27 7.23 -10.84
CA ASN A 107 7.35 8.70 -10.82
C ASN A 107 7.28 9.31 -12.24
N LYS A 108 7.67 8.56 -13.28
CA LYS A 108 7.52 8.98 -14.68
C LYS A 108 6.08 8.96 -15.20
N ILE A 109 5.20 8.15 -14.60
CA ILE A 109 3.76 8.15 -14.94
C ILE A 109 3.12 9.45 -14.42
N GLN A 110 3.57 9.97 -13.27
CA GLN A 110 3.12 11.27 -12.75
C GLN A 110 3.63 12.46 -13.56
N THR A 111 4.87 12.44 -14.08
CA THR A 111 5.42 13.57 -14.84
C THR A 111 4.83 13.74 -16.24
N HIS A 112 4.38 12.66 -16.89
CA HIS A 112 3.80 12.75 -18.24
C HIS A 112 2.32 13.16 -18.29
N LEU A 113 1.63 13.26 -17.15
CA LEU A 113 0.25 13.77 -17.09
C LEU A 113 0.16 15.31 -17.10
N PHE A 114 1.27 16.01 -16.83
CA PHE A 114 1.30 17.49 -16.73
C PHE A 114 2.19 18.18 -17.78
N ASN A 115 2.80 17.44 -18.70
CA ASN A 115 3.69 18.01 -19.74
C ASN A 115 3.10 17.85 -21.16
N ASN A 116 1.91 18.39 -21.37
CA ASN A 116 1.41 18.72 -22.71
C ASN A 116 1.10 20.23 -22.72
N ASP A 117 2.16 21.03 -22.82
CA ASP A 117 2.13 22.39 -23.38
C ASP A 117 2.89 22.37 -24.72
#